data_AF-A0A9D9BMW1-F1
#
_entry.id   AF-A0A9D9BMW1-F1
#
_cell.length_a   1.000
_cell.length_b   1.000
_cell.length_c   1.000
_cell.angle_alpha   90.00
_cell.angle_beta   90.00
_cell.angle_gamma   90.00
#
_symmetry.space_group_name_H-M   'P 1'
#
loop_
_entity.id
_entity.type
_entity.pdbx_description
1 polymer ?
#
loop_
_entity_poly.entity_id
_entity_poly.type
_entity_poly.pdbx_seq_one_letter_code
_entity_poly.pdbx_strand_id
1 'polypeptide(L)'
;MKLKITLLFLFAVTLCKAQSDEDFSKFEISERHVDSITTIYNTMLKSEGEEKKAMERLFFEALPNSYTEMSDAMYIHLRKEYEAYKAKNEIPPINVPHPWVAYLSTMDYPDKTAYYQKYFNICIGGEYGADEQVLGFEIYKRFLMDTDRACLELKKRNDADISAVFYFIFDETHPAYNEESIALYHEMLSNLKQRDTRLAGLLQSTYARILEEQRRY
;
A
#
# COMPACT_ATOMS: atom_id res chain seq x y z
N MET A 1 -33.82 19.76 -45.00
CA MET A 1 -32.47 19.98 -44.43
C MET A 1 -32.38 19.89 -42.89
N LYS A 2 -33.43 19.45 -42.16
CA LYS A 2 -33.42 19.36 -40.69
C LYS A 2 -33.19 17.94 -40.11
N LEU A 3 -33.25 16.90 -40.94
CA LEU A 3 -33.18 15.50 -40.50
C LEU A 3 -31.74 14.95 -40.34
N LYS A 4 -30.75 15.58 -40.99
CA LYS A 4 -29.34 15.14 -40.93
C LYS A 4 -28.59 15.64 -39.69
N ILE A 5 -29.10 16.65 -39.00
CA ILE A 5 -28.45 17.23 -37.81
C ILE A 5 -28.84 16.45 -36.54
N THR A 6 -30.05 15.89 -36.48
CA THR A 6 -30.52 15.11 -35.32
C THR A 6 -29.81 13.76 -35.18
N LEU A 7 -29.43 13.12 -36.29
CA LEU A 7 -28.69 11.84 -36.26
C LEU A 7 -27.24 12.01 -35.78
N LEU A 8 -26.61 13.17 -36.04
CA LEU A 8 -25.26 13.45 -35.57
C LEU A 8 -25.21 13.66 -34.04
N PHE A 9 -26.28 14.22 -33.46
CA PHE A 9 -26.38 14.40 -32.01
C PHE A 9 -26.63 13.08 -31.26
N LEU A 10 -27.36 12.13 -31.86
CA LEU A 10 -27.57 10.80 -31.27
C LEU A 10 -26.28 9.94 -31.26
N PHE A 11 -25.38 10.15 -32.24
CA PHE A 11 -24.05 9.52 -32.23
C PHE A 11 -23.08 10.19 -31.26
N ALA A 12 -23.16 11.51 -31.06
CA ALA A 12 -22.31 12.21 -30.10
C ALA A 12 -22.65 11.88 -28.63
N VAL A 13 -23.93 11.63 -28.32
CA VAL A 13 -24.36 11.27 -26.94
C VAL A 13 -24.03 9.82 -26.59
N THR A 14 -23.97 8.90 -27.56
CA THR A 14 -23.50 7.52 -27.32
C THR A 14 -21.98 7.40 -27.24
N LEU A 15 -21.23 8.30 -27.89
CA LEU A 15 -19.76 8.36 -27.77
C LEU A 15 -19.26 8.91 -26.42
N CYS A 16 -20.07 9.67 -25.69
CA CYS A 16 -19.75 10.12 -24.32
C CYS A 16 -20.16 9.12 -23.22
N LYS A 17 -20.69 7.94 -23.57
CA LYS A 17 -20.94 6.83 -22.64
C LYS A 17 -19.85 5.75 -22.68
N ALA A 18 -18.67 6.07 -23.22
CA ALA A 18 -17.46 5.32 -22.93
C ALA A 18 -16.89 5.75 -21.56
N GLN A 19 -17.71 5.71 -20.50
CA GLN A 19 -17.13 5.36 -19.21
C GLN A 19 -16.86 3.88 -19.34
N SER A 20 -15.60 3.52 -19.53
CA SER A 20 -15.16 2.14 -19.52
C SER A 20 -15.73 1.48 -18.26
N ASP A 21 -16.56 0.45 -18.42
CA ASP A 21 -16.70 -0.57 -17.39
C ASP A 21 -15.27 -1.07 -17.17
N GLU A 22 -14.62 -0.64 -16.09
CA GLU A 22 -13.26 -1.04 -15.80
C GLU A 22 -13.26 -2.54 -15.54
N ASP A 23 -12.50 -3.25 -16.36
CA ASP A 23 -12.43 -4.69 -16.31
C ASP A 23 -11.44 -5.11 -15.22
N PHE A 24 -11.96 -5.27 -14.00
CA PHE A 24 -11.20 -5.77 -12.85
C PHE A 24 -10.82 -7.26 -12.95
N SER A 25 -11.24 -7.98 -14.01
CA SER A 25 -10.91 -9.41 -14.16
C SER A 25 -9.43 -9.69 -14.36
N LYS A 26 -8.63 -8.65 -14.63
CA LYS A 26 -7.18 -8.73 -14.83
C LYS A 26 -6.37 -8.56 -13.55
N PHE A 27 -7.00 -8.17 -12.44
CA PHE A 27 -6.34 -7.98 -11.17
C PHE A 27 -6.13 -9.29 -10.40
N GLU A 28 -5.08 -9.36 -9.61
CA GLU A 28 -4.77 -10.52 -8.76
C GLU A 28 -5.77 -10.69 -7.62
N ILE A 29 -6.42 -9.59 -7.22
CA ILE A 29 -7.50 -9.58 -6.24
C ILE A 29 -8.81 -9.13 -6.88
N SER A 30 -9.88 -9.88 -6.59
CA SER A 30 -11.22 -9.54 -7.09
C SER A 30 -11.87 -8.41 -6.28
N GLU A 31 -12.76 -7.65 -6.91
CA GLU A 31 -13.58 -6.64 -6.23
C GLU A 31 -14.34 -7.23 -5.02
N ARG A 32 -14.90 -8.43 -5.15
CA ARG A 32 -15.60 -9.12 -4.07
C ARG A 32 -14.71 -9.36 -2.85
N HIS A 33 -13.43 -9.64 -3.08
CA HIS A 33 -12.47 -9.83 -1.99
C HIS A 33 -12.19 -8.50 -1.29
N VAL A 34 -11.97 -7.41 -2.04
CA VAL A 34 -11.82 -6.06 -1.48
C VAL A 34 -13.05 -5.65 -0.65
N ASP A 35 -14.26 -5.97 -1.12
CA ASP A 35 -15.50 -5.75 -0.37
C ASP A 35 -15.56 -6.56 0.92
N SER A 36 -15.04 -7.78 0.89
CA SER A 36 -14.96 -8.64 2.07
C SER A 36 -13.98 -8.08 3.10
N ILE A 37 -12.81 -7.60 2.68
CA ILE A 37 -11.83 -6.91 3.56
C ILE A 37 -12.50 -5.71 4.23
N THR A 38 -13.17 -4.86 3.45
CA THR A 38 -13.87 -3.67 3.95
C THR A 38 -14.98 -4.03 4.94
N THR A 39 -15.75 -5.09 4.64
CA THR A 39 -16.83 -5.55 5.52
C THR A 39 -16.30 -6.10 6.84
N ILE A 40 -15.24 -6.90 6.80
CA ILE A 40 -14.59 -7.44 8.00
C ILE A 40 -14.00 -6.31 8.83
N TYR A 41 -13.27 -5.37 8.20
CA TYR A 41 -12.72 -4.20 8.85
C TYR A 41 -13.79 -3.36 9.57
N ASN A 42 -14.90 -3.05 8.90
CA ASN A 42 -15.99 -2.29 9.48
C ASN A 42 -16.72 -3.04 10.61
N THR A 43 -16.79 -4.36 10.54
CA THR A 43 -17.32 -5.20 11.63
C THR A 43 -16.37 -5.18 12.82
N MET A 44 -15.09 -5.41 12.57
CA MET A 44 -14.01 -5.37 13.57
C MET A 44 -13.99 -4.07 14.37
N LEU A 45 -14.18 -2.91 13.71
CA LEU A 45 -14.23 -1.60 14.38
C LEU A 45 -15.41 -1.45 15.37
N LYS A 46 -16.48 -2.23 15.19
CA LYS A 46 -17.68 -2.22 16.04
C LYS A 46 -17.68 -3.32 17.09
N SER A 47 -16.80 -4.31 16.95
CA SER A 47 -16.67 -5.43 17.88
C SER A 47 -15.77 -5.06 19.08
N GLU A 48 -15.95 -5.77 20.19
CA GLU A 48 -15.15 -5.60 21.41
C GLU A 48 -14.68 -6.96 21.96
N GLY A 49 -13.72 -6.94 22.90
CA GLY A 49 -13.27 -8.15 23.60
C GLY A 49 -12.78 -9.28 22.68
N GLU A 50 -13.26 -10.50 22.93
CA GLU A 50 -12.88 -11.69 22.15
C GLU A 50 -13.41 -11.67 20.71
N GLU A 51 -14.57 -11.04 20.48
CA GLU A 51 -15.11 -10.87 19.13
C GLU A 51 -14.17 -9.98 18.30
N LYS A 52 -13.70 -8.88 18.86
CA LYS A 52 -12.73 -8.01 18.19
C LYS A 52 -11.46 -8.76 17.82
N LYS A 53 -10.90 -9.57 18.73
CA LYS A 53 -9.71 -10.39 18.45
C LYS A 53 -9.94 -11.40 17.31
N ALA A 54 -11.12 -12.02 17.28
CA ALA A 54 -11.50 -12.92 16.20
C ALA A 54 -11.62 -12.19 14.86
N MET A 55 -12.21 -10.99 14.87
CA MET A 55 -12.33 -10.15 13.67
C MET A 55 -10.99 -9.58 13.21
N GLU A 56 -10.09 -9.18 14.12
CA GLU A 56 -8.71 -8.76 13.79
C GLU A 56 -7.94 -9.89 13.10
N ARG A 57 -8.14 -11.13 13.54
CA ARG A 57 -7.56 -12.30 12.88
C ARG A 57 -8.14 -12.52 11.48
N LEU A 58 -9.45 -12.52 11.34
CA LEU A 58 -10.10 -12.66 10.02
C LEU A 58 -9.70 -11.53 9.08
N PHE A 59 -9.61 -10.31 9.61
CA PHE A 59 -9.14 -9.15 8.88
C PHE A 59 -7.72 -9.39 8.37
N PHE A 60 -6.77 -9.72 9.26
CA PHE A 60 -5.38 -9.99 8.88
C PHE A 60 -5.25 -11.12 7.85
N GLU A 61 -6.00 -12.21 8.03
CA GLU A 61 -6.00 -13.35 7.10
C GLU A 61 -6.53 -12.95 5.72
N ALA A 62 -7.55 -12.09 5.65
CA ALA A 62 -8.14 -11.61 4.40
C ALA A 62 -7.27 -10.61 3.63
N LEU A 63 -6.30 -9.95 4.29
CA LEU A 63 -5.45 -8.97 3.62
C LEU A 63 -4.57 -9.58 2.51
N PRO A 64 -4.24 -8.80 1.47
CA PRO A 64 -3.22 -9.13 0.48
C PRO A 64 -1.91 -9.64 1.08
N ASN A 65 -1.20 -10.49 0.34
CA ASN A 65 0.09 -11.04 0.76
C ASN A 65 1.20 -10.83 -0.28
N SER A 66 0.94 -10.09 -1.36
CA SER A 66 1.93 -9.64 -2.33
C SER A 66 1.77 -8.14 -2.56
N TYR A 67 2.80 -7.52 -3.15
CA TYR A 67 2.71 -6.13 -3.63
C TYR A 67 1.55 -5.97 -4.62
N THR A 68 1.47 -6.83 -5.64
CA THR A 68 0.48 -6.72 -6.71
C THR A 68 -0.95 -6.81 -6.17
N GLU A 69 -1.25 -7.79 -5.32
CA GLU A 69 -2.55 -7.90 -4.67
C GLU A 69 -2.88 -6.67 -3.83
N MET A 70 -1.89 -6.10 -3.13
CA MET A 70 -2.09 -4.90 -2.31
C MET A 70 -2.36 -3.67 -3.18
N SER A 71 -1.58 -3.49 -4.25
CA SER A 71 -1.74 -2.39 -5.20
C SER A 71 -3.09 -2.47 -5.93
N ASP A 72 -3.47 -3.65 -6.41
CA ASP A 72 -4.76 -3.88 -7.06
C ASP A 72 -5.92 -3.63 -6.09
N ALA A 73 -5.80 -4.09 -4.82
CA ALA A 73 -6.81 -3.84 -3.80
C ALA A 73 -7.00 -2.34 -3.54
N MET A 74 -5.89 -1.61 -3.48
CA MET A 74 -5.89 -0.15 -3.32
C MET A 74 -6.54 0.55 -4.51
N TYR A 75 -6.19 0.16 -5.73
CA TYR A 75 -6.76 0.72 -6.95
C TYR A 75 -8.27 0.50 -7.05
N ILE A 76 -8.73 -0.75 -6.84
CA ILE A 76 -10.17 -1.08 -6.84
C ILE A 76 -10.91 -0.22 -5.81
N HIS A 77 -10.34 -0.06 -4.61
CA HIS A 77 -10.97 0.75 -3.58
C HIS A 77 -11.05 2.23 -3.95
N LEU A 78 -9.92 2.83 -4.35
CA LEU A 78 -9.84 4.24 -4.75
C LEU A 78 -10.84 4.53 -5.87
N ARG A 79 -11.00 3.59 -6.81
CA ARG A 79 -11.98 3.71 -7.88
C ARG A 79 -13.42 3.78 -7.36
N LYS A 80 -13.78 2.91 -6.42
CA LYS A 80 -15.11 2.89 -5.80
C LYS A 80 -15.40 4.15 -5.00
N GLU A 81 -14.41 4.65 -4.26
CA GLU A 81 -14.54 5.93 -3.56
C GLU A 81 -14.74 7.08 -4.54
N TYR A 82 -13.90 7.16 -5.57
CA TYR A 82 -14.02 8.18 -6.62
C TYR A 82 -15.43 8.21 -7.23
N GLU A 83 -15.99 7.04 -7.55
CA GLU A 83 -17.35 6.93 -8.09
C GLU A 83 -18.42 7.40 -7.09
N ALA A 84 -18.26 7.11 -5.80
CA ALA A 84 -19.14 7.58 -4.75
C ALA A 84 -19.08 9.12 -4.57
N TYR A 85 -17.89 9.71 -4.63
CA TYR A 85 -17.70 11.17 -4.61
C TYR A 85 -18.30 11.84 -5.85
N LYS A 86 -18.04 11.28 -7.03
CA LYS A 86 -18.60 11.74 -8.30
C LYS A 86 -20.13 11.73 -8.29
N ALA A 87 -20.75 10.69 -7.74
CA ALA A 87 -22.22 10.61 -7.61
C ALA A 87 -22.81 11.73 -6.73
N LYS A 88 -22.01 12.28 -5.80
CA LYS A 88 -22.40 13.40 -4.91
C LYS A 88 -22.00 14.78 -5.44
N ASN A 89 -21.31 14.86 -6.58
CA ASN A 89 -20.63 16.08 -7.06
C ASN A 89 -19.61 16.64 -6.06
N GLU A 90 -18.91 15.76 -5.36
CA GLU A 90 -17.85 16.10 -4.41
C GLU A 90 -16.47 15.75 -4.97
N ILE A 91 -15.42 16.40 -4.47
CA ILE A 91 -14.03 16.09 -4.83
C ILE A 91 -13.49 15.10 -3.80
N PRO A 92 -12.97 13.92 -4.22
CA PRO A 92 -12.38 12.97 -3.29
C PRO A 92 -11.14 13.58 -2.62
N PRO A 93 -10.88 13.26 -1.34
CA PRO A 93 -9.67 13.69 -0.68
C PRO A 93 -8.45 13.07 -1.36
N ILE A 94 -7.45 13.90 -1.67
CA ILE A 94 -6.19 13.46 -2.27
C ILE A 94 -5.27 12.95 -1.15
N ASN A 95 -4.56 11.85 -1.37
CA ASN A 95 -3.51 11.31 -0.48
C ASN A 95 -3.95 10.86 0.93
N VAL A 96 -5.18 10.34 1.09
CA VAL A 96 -5.57 9.71 2.37
C VAL A 96 -5.26 8.21 2.28
N PRO A 97 -4.33 7.67 3.10
CA PRO A 97 -4.11 6.23 3.15
C PRO A 97 -5.42 5.52 3.47
N HIS A 98 -5.69 4.41 2.80
CA HIS A 98 -6.88 3.63 3.08
C HIS A 98 -6.92 3.25 4.57
N PRO A 99 -8.05 3.46 5.28
CA PRO A 99 -8.20 3.08 6.68
C PRO A 99 -7.69 1.69 7.08
N TRP A 100 -7.89 0.65 6.27
CA TRP A 100 -7.39 -0.68 6.63
C TRP A 100 -5.88 -0.86 6.42
N VAL A 101 -5.27 -0.10 5.50
CA VAL A 101 -3.80 -0.03 5.36
C VAL A 101 -3.18 0.68 6.57
N ALA A 102 -3.75 1.83 6.96
CA ALA A 102 -3.32 2.54 8.17
C ALA A 102 -3.55 1.70 9.44
N TYR A 103 -4.61 0.91 9.48
CA TYR A 103 -4.84 -0.01 10.59
C TYR A 103 -3.82 -1.17 10.60
N LEU A 104 -3.48 -1.73 9.43
CA LEU A 104 -2.46 -2.78 9.34
C LEU A 104 -1.12 -2.33 9.95
N SER A 105 -0.68 -1.08 9.71
CA SER A 105 0.57 -0.54 10.24
C SER A 105 0.60 -0.39 11.77
N THR A 106 -0.57 -0.38 12.41
CA THR A 106 -0.74 -0.18 13.86
C THR A 106 -1.27 -1.41 14.60
N MET A 107 -1.73 -2.44 13.87
CA MET A 107 -2.34 -3.63 14.44
C MET A 107 -1.37 -4.42 15.34
N ASP A 108 -1.84 -4.80 16.52
CA ASP A 108 -1.08 -5.62 17.48
C ASP A 108 -1.38 -7.11 17.31
N TYR A 109 -1.01 -7.69 16.17
CA TYR A 109 -1.34 -9.08 15.87
C TYR A 109 -0.57 -10.08 16.77
N PRO A 110 -1.20 -11.09 17.39
CA PRO A 110 -0.53 -12.00 18.32
C PRO A 110 0.61 -12.82 17.69
N ASP A 111 0.41 -13.31 16.47
CA ASP A 111 1.47 -14.03 15.74
C ASP A 111 2.37 -13.04 15.00
N LYS A 112 3.36 -12.53 15.73
CA LYS A 112 4.34 -11.58 15.18
C LYS A 112 5.11 -12.13 13.99
N THR A 113 5.35 -13.44 13.91
CA THR A 113 6.06 -14.01 12.76
C THR A 113 5.20 -13.94 11.51
N ALA A 114 3.95 -14.39 11.59
CA ALA A 114 3.02 -14.30 10.47
C ALA A 114 2.80 -12.84 10.04
N TYR A 115 2.68 -11.92 11.01
CA TYR A 115 2.57 -10.48 10.75
C TYR A 115 3.72 -9.96 9.88
N TYR A 116 4.97 -10.09 10.33
CA TYR A 116 6.12 -9.56 9.60
C TYR A 116 6.37 -10.30 8.28
N GLN A 117 6.04 -11.59 8.20
CA GLN A 117 6.11 -12.32 6.95
C GLN A 117 5.20 -11.72 5.89
N LYS A 118 3.92 -11.51 6.21
CA LYS A 118 2.96 -10.86 5.29
C LYS A 118 3.45 -9.47 4.91
N TYR A 119 3.88 -8.70 5.90
CA TYR A 119 4.35 -7.34 5.70
C TYR A 119 5.54 -7.24 4.73
N PHE A 120 6.56 -8.08 4.92
CA PHE A 120 7.71 -8.10 4.02
C PHE A 120 7.35 -8.62 2.63
N ASN A 121 6.43 -9.60 2.53
CA ASN A 121 5.99 -10.09 1.22
C ASN A 121 5.29 -8.99 0.41
N ILE A 122 4.52 -8.10 1.07
CA ILE A 122 3.89 -6.95 0.42
C ILE A 122 4.92 -5.96 -0.13
N CYS A 123 6.08 -5.80 0.51
CA CYS A 123 7.15 -4.94 -0.02
C CYS A 123 7.90 -5.56 -1.21
N ILE A 124 8.03 -6.89 -1.25
CA ILE A 124 8.89 -7.56 -2.22
C ILE A 124 8.23 -7.51 -3.60
N GLY A 125 8.98 -7.05 -4.59
CA GLY A 125 8.49 -6.85 -5.95
C GLY A 125 7.67 -5.57 -6.15
N GLY A 126 7.57 -4.73 -5.11
CA GLY A 126 6.96 -3.42 -5.22
C GLY A 126 7.91 -2.40 -5.83
N GLU A 127 7.41 -1.70 -6.85
CA GLU A 127 7.99 -0.46 -7.37
C GLU A 127 7.07 0.68 -6.93
N TYR A 128 7.62 1.84 -6.59
CA TYR A 128 6.80 2.94 -6.14
C TYR A 128 5.99 3.54 -7.29
N GLY A 129 4.66 3.54 -7.13
CA GLY A 129 3.72 4.31 -7.93
C GLY A 129 3.44 5.63 -7.22
N ALA A 130 4.03 6.72 -7.72
CA ALA A 130 4.16 8.03 -7.09
C ALA A 130 2.90 8.71 -6.53
N ASP A 131 1.71 8.23 -6.88
CA ASP A 131 0.47 8.96 -6.64
C ASP A 131 -0.51 8.26 -5.69
N GLU A 132 -0.34 6.95 -5.41
CA GLU A 132 -1.36 6.17 -4.66
C GLU A 132 -0.81 5.46 -3.41
N GLN A 133 0.51 5.36 -3.26
CA GLN A 133 1.16 4.55 -2.23
C GLN A 133 1.86 5.43 -1.19
N VAL A 134 1.08 6.15 -0.39
CA VAL A 134 1.62 7.02 0.69
C VAL A 134 2.60 6.22 1.56
N LEU A 135 3.87 6.64 1.56
CA LEU A 135 4.97 6.17 2.40
C LEU A 135 5.08 4.64 2.54
N GLY A 136 4.96 3.91 1.43
CA GLY A 136 5.14 2.45 1.40
C GLY A 136 4.19 1.71 2.35
N PHE A 137 2.90 2.05 2.32
CA PHE A 137 1.86 1.49 3.20
C PHE A 137 2.14 1.69 4.71
N GLU A 138 2.87 2.75 5.04
CA GLU A 138 3.31 3.07 6.39
C GLU A 138 4.14 1.95 7.07
N ILE A 139 4.82 1.12 6.26
CA ILE A 139 5.53 -0.07 6.71
C ILE A 139 6.63 0.22 7.73
N TYR A 140 7.28 1.37 7.57
CA TYR A 140 8.31 1.84 8.48
C TYR A 140 7.80 2.06 9.91
N LYS A 141 6.52 2.43 10.12
CA LYS A 141 5.99 2.72 11.47
C LYS A 141 6.08 1.50 12.37
N ARG A 142 5.69 0.33 11.86
CA ARG A 142 5.76 -0.91 12.63
C ARG A 142 7.21 -1.39 12.80
N PHE A 143 8.05 -1.13 11.81
CA PHE A 143 9.47 -1.41 11.93
C PHE A 143 10.08 -0.65 13.10
N LEU A 144 9.80 0.65 13.24
CA LEU A 144 10.31 1.48 14.33
C LEU A 144 9.72 1.08 15.69
N MET A 145 8.40 0.84 15.77
CA MET A 145 7.71 0.52 17.02
C MET A 145 8.19 -0.80 17.66
N ASP A 146 8.53 -1.80 16.86
CA ASP A 146 8.93 -3.13 17.32
C ASP A 146 10.19 -3.59 16.55
N THR A 147 11.23 -2.75 16.64
CA THR A 147 12.48 -2.88 15.86
C THR A 147 13.16 -4.22 16.10
N ASP A 148 13.20 -4.71 17.35
CA ASP A 148 13.87 -5.97 17.67
C ASP A 148 13.22 -7.16 16.96
N ARG A 149 11.88 -7.23 16.97
CA ARG A 149 11.16 -8.30 16.28
C ARG A 149 11.24 -8.15 14.76
N ALA A 150 11.10 -6.93 14.25
CA ALA A 150 11.24 -6.65 12.83
C ALA A 150 12.61 -7.09 12.31
N CYS A 151 13.69 -6.74 13.01
CA CYS A 151 15.05 -7.19 12.69
C CYS A 151 15.19 -8.72 12.73
N LEU A 152 14.66 -9.36 13.79
CA LEU A 152 14.71 -10.81 13.94
C LEU A 152 14.04 -11.54 12.78
N GLU A 153 12.88 -11.07 12.33
CA GLU A 153 12.16 -11.68 11.21
C GLU A 153 12.82 -11.35 9.86
N LEU A 154 13.30 -10.12 9.67
CA LEU A 154 13.93 -9.67 8.42
C LEU A 154 15.26 -10.43 8.17
N LYS A 155 16.04 -10.73 9.22
CA LYS A 155 17.29 -11.51 9.13
C LYS A 155 17.12 -12.90 8.53
N LYS A 156 15.91 -13.47 8.61
CA LYS A 156 15.59 -14.80 8.05
C LYS A 156 15.48 -14.77 6.53
N ARG A 157 15.41 -13.58 5.92
CA ARG A 157 15.31 -13.38 4.48
C ARG A 157 16.70 -13.30 3.82
N ASN A 158 16.71 -13.53 2.51
CA ASN A 158 17.91 -13.34 1.69
C ASN A 158 18.19 -11.83 1.47
N ASP A 159 19.40 -11.48 1.04
CA ASP A 159 19.79 -10.07 0.86
C ASP A 159 18.92 -9.32 -0.16
N ALA A 160 18.50 -9.99 -1.24
CA ALA A 160 17.68 -9.37 -2.27
C ALA A 160 16.29 -8.99 -1.74
N ASP A 161 15.64 -9.88 -0.98
CA ASP A 161 14.36 -9.63 -0.32
C ASP A 161 14.47 -8.47 0.68
N ILE A 162 15.55 -8.44 1.48
CA ILE A 162 15.79 -7.38 2.46
C ILE A 162 15.97 -6.04 1.75
N SER A 163 16.78 -6.01 0.69
CA SER A 163 16.97 -4.82 -0.13
C SER A 163 15.67 -4.37 -0.79
N ALA A 164 14.80 -5.29 -1.23
CA ALA A 164 13.49 -4.95 -1.78
C ALA A 164 12.57 -4.31 -0.73
N VAL A 165 12.57 -4.81 0.51
CA VAL A 165 11.84 -4.19 1.63
C VAL A 165 12.30 -2.75 1.87
N PHE A 166 13.61 -2.53 1.97
CA PHE A 166 14.14 -1.17 2.15
C PHE A 166 13.88 -0.28 0.95
N TYR A 167 13.96 -0.83 -0.27
CA TYR A 167 13.68 -0.10 -1.49
C TYR A 167 12.25 0.42 -1.44
N PHE A 168 11.29 -0.46 -1.19
CA PHE A 168 9.88 -0.12 -1.09
C PHE A 168 9.56 0.98 -0.05
N ILE A 169 10.28 1.00 1.08
CA ILE A 169 10.08 2.03 2.12
C ILE A 169 10.56 3.42 1.65
N PHE A 170 11.63 3.49 0.86
CA PHE A 170 12.34 4.73 0.55
C PHE A 170 12.27 5.18 -0.91
N ASP A 171 11.67 4.38 -1.81
CA ASP A 171 11.54 4.64 -3.25
C ASP A 171 10.50 5.73 -3.55
N GLU A 172 10.41 6.79 -2.75
CA GLU A 172 9.44 7.86 -2.97
C GLU A 172 9.89 8.89 -4.03
N THR A 173 9.01 9.84 -4.34
CA THR A 173 9.33 10.98 -5.23
C THR A 173 10.37 11.90 -4.60
N HIS A 174 11.51 12.10 -5.29
CA HIS A 174 12.59 13.00 -4.86
C HIS A 174 13.12 12.77 -3.43
N PRO A 175 13.60 11.55 -3.12
CA PRO A 175 13.99 11.17 -1.75
C PRO A 175 15.21 11.96 -1.23
N ALA A 176 15.98 12.58 -2.13
CA ALA A 176 17.11 13.45 -1.78
C ALA A 176 16.72 14.80 -1.18
N TYR A 177 15.45 15.21 -1.35
CA TYR A 177 14.96 16.53 -0.93
C TYR A 177 13.79 16.43 0.07
N ASN A 178 13.33 15.21 0.37
CA ASN A 178 12.33 14.98 1.39
C ASN A 178 12.99 14.85 2.77
N GLU A 179 12.92 15.92 3.57
CA GLU A 179 13.49 15.96 4.92
C GLU A 179 12.92 14.87 5.84
N GLU A 180 11.64 14.52 5.72
CA GLU A 180 11.00 13.49 6.54
C GLU A 180 11.57 12.10 6.23
N SER A 181 11.75 11.79 4.95
CA SER A 181 12.33 10.52 4.50
C SER A 181 13.82 10.40 4.83
N ILE A 182 14.57 11.50 4.71
CA ILE A 182 15.96 11.55 5.15
C ILE A 182 16.06 11.31 6.66
N ALA A 183 15.20 11.94 7.46
CA ALA A 183 15.14 11.74 8.89
C ALA A 183 14.78 10.27 9.23
N LEU A 184 13.78 9.71 8.56
CA LEU A 184 13.38 8.32 8.70
C LEU A 184 14.54 7.35 8.37
N TYR A 185 15.26 7.59 7.27
CA TYR A 185 16.43 6.81 6.89
C TYR A 185 17.48 6.82 8.01
N HIS A 186 17.81 7.99 8.55
CA HIS A 186 18.80 8.11 9.62
C HIS A 186 18.35 7.43 10.91
N GLU A 187 17.08 7.54 11.28
CA GLU A 187 16.51 6.86 12.44
C GLU A 187 16.58 5.34 12.28
N MET A 188 16.07 4.80 11.16
CA MET A 188 16.11 3.36 10.86
C MET A 188 17.56 2.85 10.83
N LEU A 189 18.47 3.59 10.19
CA LEU A 189 19.88 3.21 10.13
C LEU A 189 20.54 3.16 11.50
N SER A 190 20.28 4.14 12.36
CA SER A 190 20.80 4.17 13.74
C SER A 190 20.30 2.95 14.52
N ASN A 191 19.00 2.67 14.44
CA ASN A 191 18.37 1.54 15.09
C ASN A 191 18.88 0.18 14.61
N LEU A 192 19.12 0.03 13.30
CA LEU A 192 19.69 -1.18 12.70
C LEU A 192 21.14 -1.41 13.10
N LYS A 193 21.98 -0.37 13.10
CA LYS A 193 23.41 -0.49 13.46
C LYS A 193 23.63 -1.06 14.86
N GLN A 194 22.70 -0.80 15.78
CA GLN A 194 22.75 -1.32 17.15
C GLN A 194 22.42 -2.83 17.23
N ARG A 195 21.76 -3.39 16.21
CA ARG A 195 21.16 -4.73 16.26
C ARG A 195 21.78 -5.70 15.26
N ASP A 196 22.06 -5.23 14.04
CA ASP A 196 22.56 -6.06 12.96
C ASP A 196 23.29 -5.23 11.88
N THR A 197 24.60 -5.46 11.75
CA THR A 197 25.45 -4.72 10.80
C THR A 197 25.17 -5.09 9.34
N ARG A 198 24.70 -6.32 9.05
CA ARG A 198 24.30 -6.74 7.70
C ARG A 198 23.05 -5.99 7.28
N LEU A 199 22.02 -5.94 8.12
CA LEU A 199 20.80 -5.17 7.83
C LEU A 199 21.09 -3.69 7.63
N ALA A 200 21.92 -3.09 8.49
CA ALA A 200 22.34 -1.69 8.34
C ALA A 200 23.07 -1.45 7.01
N GLY A 201 24.00 -2.33 6.64
CA GLY A 201 24.73 -2.24 5.37
C GLY A 201 23.80 -2.32 4.16
N LEU A 202 22.83 -3.25 4.19
CA LEU A 202 21.82 -3.39 3.14
C LEU A 202 20.97 -2.12 3.02
N LEU A 203 20.47 -1.56 4.12
CA LEU A 203 19.73 -0.29 4.11
C LEU A 203 20.56 0.84 3.47
N GLN A 204 21.82 1.01 3.88
CA GLN A 204 22.68 2.05 3.31
C GLN A 204 22.89 1.88 1.81
N SER A 205 23.16 0.65 1.36
CA SER A 205 23.39 0.35 -0.05
C SER A 205 22.14 0.56 -0.91
N THR A 206 20.97 0.14 -0.41
CA THR A 206 19.70 0.33 -1.08
C THR A 206 19.34 1.80 -1.18
N TYR A 207 19.45 2.57 -0.09
CA TYR A 207 19.15 3.99 -0.11
C TYR A 207 20.09 4.76 -1.06
N ALA A 208 21.39 4.43 -1.07
CA ALA A 208 22.33 5.00 -2.03
C ALA A 208 21.95 4.70 -3.49
N ARG A 209 21.47 3.48 -3.78
CA ARG A 209 20.98 3.10 -5.11
C ARG A 209 19.78 3.96 -5.53
N ILE A 210 18.78 4.12 -4.67
CA ILE A 210 17.59 4.95 -4.94
C ILE A 210 18.00 6.38 -5.30
N LEU A 211 18.90 6.97 -4.52
CA LEU A 211 19.41 8.33 -4.78
C LEU A 211 20.16 8.44 -6.11
N GLU A 212 20.82 7.37 -6.57
CA GLU A 212 21.50 7.34 -7.87
C GLU A 212 20.51 7.21 -9.02
N GLU A 213 19.52 6.32 -8.90
CA GLU A 213 18.49 6.09 -9.92
C GLU A 213 17.67 7.37 -10.17
N GLN A 214 17.29 8.08 -9.11
CA GLN A 214 16.56 9.34 -9.18
C GLN A 214 17.34 10.50 -9.83
N ARG A 215 18.68 10.45 -9.85
CA ARG A 215 19.50 11.47 -10.56
C ARG A 215 19.55 11.27 -12.07
N ARG A 216 19.16 10.09 -12.55
CA ARG A 216 19.20 9.75 -13.98
C ARG A 216 17.94 10.18 -14.73
N TYR A 217 16.88 10.51 -14.00
CA TYR A 217 15.61 11.04 -14.50
C TYR A 217 15.55 12.56 -14.27
#